data_AF-A0A9D2A7T8-F1
#
_entry.id   AF-A0A9D2A7T8-F1
#
_cell.length_a   1.000
_cell.length_b   1.000
_cell.length_c   1.000
_cell.angle_alpha   90.00
_cell.angle_beta   90.00
_cell.angle_gamma   90.00
#
_symmetry.space_group_name_H-M   'P 1'
#
loop_
_entity.id
_entity.type
_entity.pdbx_description
1 polymer ?
#
loop_
_entity_poly.entity_id
_entity_poly.type
_entity_poly.pdbx_seq_one_letter_code
_entity_poly.pdbx_strand_id
1 'polypeptide(L)' 'MTKLTSKDLEVLSGLLMGESMACKKARVYSKTLTDAALAECLGKIADCHEQRFNALLSVLEGK' A
#
# COMPACT_ATOMS: atom_id res chain seq x y z
N MET A 1 20.35 -9.90 6.10
CA MET A 1 20.11 -9.82 4.65
C MET A 1 19.36 -11.06 4.21
N THR A 2 18.06 -10.93 3.98
CA THR A 2 17.21 -12.03 3.47
C THR A 2 17.65 -12.34 2.04
N LYS A 3 18.04 -13.58 1.73
CA LYS A 3 18.33 -13.98 0.35
C LYS A 3 17.00 -14.15 -0.40
N LEU A 4 16.59 -13.11 -1.11
CA LEU A 4 15.40 -13.14 -1.96
C LEU A 4 15.73 -13.84 -3.29
N THR A 5 14.89 -14.78 -3.70
CA THR A 5 14.95 -15.36 -5.04
C THR A 5 14.30 -14.43 -6.06
N SER A 6 14.52 -14.66 -7.36
CA SER A 6 13.85 -13.90 -8.42
C SER A 6 12.32 -13.99 -8.32
N LYS A 7 11.79 -15.15 -7.89
CA LYS A 7 10.35 -15.34 -7.68
C LYS A 7 9.83 -14.52 -6.49
N ASP A 8 10.60 -14.43 -5.41
CA ASP A 8 10.23 -13.62 -4.26
C ASP A 8 10.19 -12.13 -4.63
N LEU A 9 11.14 -11.67 -5.45
CA LEU A 9 11.16 -10.30 -5.96
C LEU A 9 9.96 -10.00 -6.88
N GLU A 10 9.56 -10.94 -7.73
CA GLU A 10 8.38 -10.81 -8.58
C GLU A 10 7.10 -10.68 -7.75
N VAL A 11 6.92 -11.55 -6.74
CA VAL A 11 5.79 -11.48 -5.82
C VAL A 11 5.79 -10.17 -5.05
N LEU A 12 6.95 -9.76 -4.50
CA LEU A 12 7.07 -8.53 -3.73
C LEU A 12 6.78 -7.28 -4.57
N SER A 13 7.22 -7.27 -5.83
CA SER A 13 6.89 -6.23 -6.80
C SER A 13 5.39 -6.16 -7.08
N GLY A 14 4.73 -7.31 -7.24
CA GLY A 14 3.28 -7.41 -7.37
C GLY A 14 2.54 -6.85 -6.16
N LEU A 15 2.99 -7.18 -4.95
CA LEU A 15 2.42 -6.66 -3.71
C LEU A 15 2.60 -5.13 -3.60
N LEU A 16 3.79 -4.62 -3.88
CA LEU A 16 4.07 -3.18 -3.87
C LEU A 16 3.18 -2.42 -4.86
N MET A 17 3.00 -2.95 -6.07
CA MET A 17 2.07 -2.37 -7.05
C MET A 17 0.63 -2.39 -6.53
N GLY A 18 0.20 -3.50 -5.95
CA GLY A 18 -1.13 -3.65 -5.34
C GLY A 18 -1.40 -2.61 -4.23
N GLU A 19 -0.48 -2.50 -3.26
CA GLU A 19 -0.59 -1.51 -2.18
C GLU A 19 -0.59 -0.07 -2.71
N SER A 20 0.27 0.23 -3.69
CA SER A 20 0.34 1.57 -4.30
C SER A 20 -0.98 1.94 -4.99
N MET A 21 -1.56 1.02 -5.76
CA MET A 21 -2.83 1.25 -6.45
C MET A 21 -3.99 1.40 -5.46
N ALA A 22 -4.07 0.53 -4.46
CA ALA A 22 -5.11 0.56 -3.44
C ALA A 22 -5.04 1.85 -2.60
N CYS A 23 -3.84 2.24 -2.15
CA CYS A 23 -3.61 3.50 -1.44
C CYS A 23 -4.10 4.71 -2.24
N LYS A 24 -3.69 4.82 -3.51
CA LYS A 24 -4.09 5.95 -4.38
C LYS A 24 -5.61 6.02 -4.55
N LYS A 25 -6.28 4.90 -4.82
CA LYS A 25 -7.74 4.86 -4.96
C LYS A 25 -8.44 5.24 -3.66
N ALA A 26 -8.01 4.68 -2.54
CA ALA A 26 -8.57 4.99 -1.24
C ALA A 26 -8.39 6.49 -0.91
N ARG A 27 -7.22 7.06 -1.21
CA ARG A 27 -6.93 8.48 -0.99
C ARG A 27 -7.80 9.39 -1.87
N VAL A 28 -8.04 9.03 -3.13
CA VAL A 28 -8.97 9.77 -3.99
C VAL A 28 -10.37 9.76 -3.39
N TYR A 29 -10.90 8.59 -3.05
CA TYR A 29 -12.25 8.47 -2.49
C TYR A 29 -12.41 9.16 -1.13
N SER A 30 -11.37 9.18 -0.30
CA SER A 30 -11.37 9.96 0.95
C SER A 30 -11.56 11.46 0.75
N LYS A 31 -11.35 11.97 -0.48
CA LYS A 31 -11.47 13.40 -0.82
C LYS A 31 -12.67 13.71 -1.72
N THR A 32 -13.21 12.71 -2.42
CA THR A 32 -14.28 12.92 -3.41
C THR A 32 -15.64 12.42 -2.97
N LEU A 33 -15.72 11.55 -1.96
CA LEU A 33 -16.99 11.06 -1.44
C LEU A 33 -17.68 12.14 -0.59
N THR A 34 -19.00 12.22 -0.73
CA THR A 34 -19.84 13.19 -0.01
C THR A 34 -20.23 12.71 1.39
N ASP A 35 -20.29 11.39 1.58
CA ASP A 35 -20.49 10.80 2.91
C ASP A 35 -19.21 10.96 3.74
N ALA A 36 -19.30 11.76 4.80
CA ALA A 36 -18.15 12.12 5.63
C ALA A 36 -17.57 10.91 6.38
N ALA A 37 -18.40 10.00 6.87
CA ALA A 37 -17.95 8.83 7.62
C ALA A 37 -17.21 7.85 6.70
N LEU A 38 -17.73 7.65 5.48
CA LEU A 38 -17.09 6.82 4.47
C LEU A 38 -15.79 7.46 3.95
N ALA A 39 -15.77 8.77 3.74
CA ALA A 39 -14.57 9.50 3.36
C ALA A 39 -13.45 9.36 4.41
N GLU A 40 -13.78 9.49 5.69
CA GLU A 40 -12.84 9.28 6.80
C GLU A 40 -12.33 7.83 6.85
N CYS A 41 -13.23 6.84 6.70
CA CYS A 41 -12.88 5.42 6.65
C CYS A 41 -11.88 5.13 5.51
N LEU A 42 -12.14 5.69 4.32
CA LEU A 42 -11.25 5.56 3.16
C LEU A 42 -9.89 6.24 3.39
N GLY A 43 -9.85 7.33 4.16
CA GLY A 43 -8.61 7.96 4.61
C GLY A 43 -7.76 7.01 5.45
N LYS A 44 -8.36 6.37 6.46
CA LYS A 44 -7.70 5.36 7.31
C LYS A 44 -7.23 4.15 6.49
N ILE A 45 -8.04 3.69 5.54
CA ILE A 45 -7.65 2.59 4.64
C ILE A 45 -6.44 2.98 3.78
N ALA A 46 -6.40 4.21 3.26
CA ALA A 46 -5.25 4.69 2.49
C ALA A 46 -3.96 4.71 3.35
N ASP A 47 -4.05 5.16 4.61
CA ASP A 47 -2.93 5.16 5.55
C ASP A 47 -2.43 3.73 5.84
N CYS A 48 -3.35 2.77 6.01
CA CYS A 48 -2.99 1.36 6.18
C CYS A 48 -2.25 0.78 4.97
N HIS A 49 -2.70 1.08 3.75
CA HIS A 49 -2.00 0.65 2.53
C HIS A 49 -0.61 1.29 2.39
N GLU A 50 -0.47 2.56 2.78
CA GLU A 50 0.82 3.25 2.80
C GLU A 50 1.80 2.61 3.80
N GLN A 51 1.34 2.30 5.01
CA GLN A 51 2.13 1.59 6.02
C GLN A 51 2.59 0.21 5.51
N ARG A 52 1.68 -0.54 4.89
CA ARG A 52 2.00 -1.86 4.30
C ARG A 52 2.99 -1.74 3.16
N PHE A 53 2.82 -0.76 2.26
CA PHE A 53 3.79 -0.48 1.20
C PHE A 53 5.17 -0.20 1.76
N ASN A 54 5.29 0.66 2.78
CA ASN A 54 6.56 1.00 3.40
C ASN A 54 7.21 -0.20 4.10
N ALA A 55 6.42 -1.07 4.74
CA ALA A 55 6.91 -2.31 5.31
C ALA A 55 7.47 -3.26 4.22
N LEU A 56 6.76 -3.42 3.11
CA LEU A 56 7.22 -4.24 1.97
C LEU A 56 8.47 -3.63 1.31
N LEU A 57 8.56 -2.30 1.20
CA LEU A 57 9.72 -1.62 0.67
C LEU A 57 10.95 -1.81 1.57
N SER A 58 10.75 -1.79 2.90
CA SER A 58 11.84 -2.02 3.87
C SER A 58 12.48 -3.40 3.68
N VAL A 59 11.69 -4.42 3.29
CA VAL A 59 12.20 -5.76 2.93
C VAL A 59 13.16 -5.69 1.73
N LEU A 60 12.87 -4.86 0.72
CA LEU A 60 13.77 -4.65 -0.42
C LEU A 60 15.03 -3.86 -0.04
N GLU A 61 14.89 -2.87 0.82
CA GLU A 61 16.01 -2.06 1.32
C GLU A 61 16.92 -2.84 2.29
N GLY A 62 16.48 -4.01 2.74
CA GLY A 62 17.19 -4.83 3.71
C GLY A 62 17.22 -4.23 5.11
N LYS A 63 16.24 -3.38 5.44
CA LYS A 63 16.05 -2.73 6.75
C LYS A 63 15.13 -3.53 7.66
#